data_AF-A0A7W1MVH1-F1
#
_entry.id   AF-A0A7W1MVH1-F1
#
_cell.length_a   1.000
_cell.length_b   1.000
_cell.length_c   1.000
_cell.angle_alpha   90.00
_cell.angle_beta   90.00
_cell.angle_gamma   90.00
#
_symmetry.space_group_name_H-M   'P 1'
#
loop_
_entity.id
_entity.type
_entity.pdbx_description
1 polymer ?
#
loop_
_entity_poly.entity_id
_entity_poly.type
_entity_poly.pdbx_seq_one_letter_code
_entity_poly.pdbx_strand_id
1 'polypeptide(L)'
;MDNIQPNFSLPSTGGIDDPEAKELLGDDEVEGDGGDLGNKGDVSAEDAQKTLDKHERAVMTAAMRLLQHARKTRTDSTDVGAVNRLDAGGKLSKAARTTLGGARVPATLTRTGVLKYRQGDGTVRRELRLPEEVFHADSLESLRGAAVTVGHPYEIGGLLDAGTFRKFTVGHTEDVRQDGKSFVAGNLVVQDGKTADAIDRGELSEVSLGYQCRMDATPGIWNGEPYDAIQRGITYNHVALLAPGRSRADVGLRLDSTDAVSVEETEQTMTVKIKLDGKDFDFGSEAHIEKIEQIHASAVTKLDSKVEEKKAALKAATAEKDELQGKLDALDSEHKKLQTQLAAASDPKALADKVNARVQLVVKARAVLGDEAKLDEKSDREIMVDVIKLDASDFNDAGKSDDYVRGRFESVEKTAVRVDSIDAIVRSVEANKRLDASDMSPVVRAQIEAIEKSRGLASAPIGNK
;
A
#
# COMPACT_ATOMS: atom_id res chain seq x y z
N MET A 1 54.46 -65.27 -2.56
CA MET A 1 54.18 -64.24 -3.59
C MET A 1 52.80 -63.74 -3.27
N ASP A 2 52.78 -62.60 -2.61
CA ASP A 2 51.81 -62.27 -1.57
C ASP A 2 50.58 -61.57 -2.11
N ASN A 3 49.47 -61.88 -1.45
CA ASN A 3 48.13 -61.37 -1.66
C ASN A 3 48.01 -60.06 -0.86
N ILE A 4 47.91 -58.90 -1.54
CA ILE A 4 47.80 -57.59 -0.87
C ILE A 4 46.48 -56.94 -1.25
N GLN A 5 45.62 -56.72 -0.24
CA GLN A 5 44.43 -55.89 -0.32
C GLN A 5 44.79 -54.39 -0.16
N PRO A 6 44.08 -53.46 -0.79
CA PRO A 6 44.28 -52.03 -0.56
C PRO A 6 43.45 -51.52 0.63
N ASN A 7 44.14 -50.86 1.55
CA ASN A 7 43.64 -50.18 2.74
C ASN A 7 43.33 -48.71 2.38
N PHE A 8 42.08 -48.25 2.50
CA PHE A 8 41.71 -46.84 2.35
C PHE A 8 41.26 -46.27 3.70
N SER A 9 42.05 -45.33 4.23
CA SER A 9 41.75 -44.55 5.44
C SER A 9 41.28 -43.16 5.02
N LEU A 10 40.12 -42.72 5.50
CA LEU A 10 39.60 -41.36 5.33
C LEU A 10 40.17 -40.42 6.40
N PRO A 11 40.47 -39.14 6.08
CA PRO A 11 40.95 -38.17 7.07
C PRO A 11 39.81 -37.56 7.90
N SER A 12 40.11 -37.30 9.17
CA SER A 12 39.24 -36.69 10.19
C SER A 12 38.92 -35.23 9.89
N THR A 13 37.65 -34.86 10.03
CA THR A 13 37.17 -33.47 10.03
C THR A 13 37.64 -32.73 11.29
N GLY A 14 38.53 -31.76 11.12
CA GLY A 14 38.87 -30.78 12.16
C GLY A 14 37.73 -29.78 12.34
N GLY A 15 37.33 -29.55 13.59
CA GLY A 15 36.31 -28.57 13.97
C GLY A 15 36.77 -27.13 13.78
N ILE A 16 35.80 -26.27 13.49
CA ILE A 16 35.91 -24.82 13.65
C ILE A 16 34.74 -24.43 14.54
N ASP A 17 35.08 -24.02 15.77
CA ASP A 17 34.21 -23.35 16.73
C ASP A 17 33.92 -21.93 16.21
N ASP A 18 32.65 -21.59 15.99
CA ASP A 18 32.19 -20.22 15.77
C ASP A 18 31.11 -19.85 16.82
N PRO A 19 31.27 -18.80 17.64
CA PRO A 19 30.41 -18.55 18.81
C PRO A 19 29.06 -17.88 18.52
N GLU A 20 28.70 -17.58 17.26
CA GLU A 20 27.49 -16.79 16.94
C GLU A 20 26.17 -17.58 16.79
N ALA A 21 26.16 -18.89 17.05
CA ALA A 21 24.95 -19.73 16.91
C ALA A 21 24.15 -19.95 18.21
N LYS A 22 24.22 -19.02 19.18
CA LYS A 22 23.61 -19.18 20.52
C LYS A 22 22.46 -18.23 20.89
N GLU A 23 21.88 -17.51 19.93
CA GLU A 23 20.81 -16.54 20.21
C GLU A 23 19.48 -16.79 19.45
N LEU A 24 19.13 -18.06 19.19
CA LEU A 24 17.86 -18.41 18.52
C LEU A 24 17.14 -19.65 19.05
N LEU A 25 17.46 -20.09 20.27
CA LEU A 25 16.69 -21.12 20.97
C LEU A 25 16.27 -20.57 22.33
N GLY A 26 15.06 -20.02 22.36
CA GLY A 26 14.39 -19.62 23.58
C GLY A 26 14.14 -20.82 24.49
N ASP A 27 14.22 -20.52 25.78
CA ASP A 27 14.11 -21.43 26.91
C ASP A 27 12.79 -22.21 26.92
N ASP A 28 12.89 -23.54 26.97
CA ASP A 28 11.85 -24.39 27.54
C ASP A 28 12.54 -25.36 28.51
N GLU A 29 12.49 -25.01 29.79
CA GLU A 29 12.85 -25.87 30.90
C GLU A 29 11.92 -27.11 30.91
N VAL A 30 12.50 -28.31 30.92
CA VAL A 30 11.83 -29.50 31.42
C VAL A 30 12.66 -30.04 32.57
N GLU A 31 12.11 -29.86 33.77
CA GLU A 31 12.64 -30.33 35.05
C GLU A 31 13.01 -31.83 34.99
N GLY A 32 14.24 -32.13 35.42
CA GLY A 32 14.67 -33.49 35.69
C GLY A 32 14.29 -33.90 37.11
N ASP A 33 13.38 -34.86 37.24
CA ASP A 33 13.25 -35.67 38.45
C ASP A 33 14.18 -36.88 38.35
N GLY A 34 14.96 -37.10 39.40
CA GLY A 34 15.96 -38.15 39.50
C GLY A 34 15.34 -39.47 39.94
N GLY A 35 15.83 -40.59 39.41
CA GLY A 35 15.41 -41.89 39.92
C GLY A 35 15.92 -43.10 39.18
N ASP A 36 16.99 -43.65 39.71
CA ASP A 36 17.22 -45.10 39.90
C ASP A 36 17.67 -45.98 38.71
N LEU A 37 18.78 -46.68 39.00
CA LEU A 37 19.40 -47.70 38.17
C LEU A 37 18.62 -49.01 38.30
N GLY A 38 17.74 -49.28 37.34
CA GLY A 38 16.96 -50.52 37.30
C GLY A 38 16.95 -51.17 35.92
N ASN A 39 17.78 -52.22 35.77
CA ASN A 39 17.77 -53.23 34.71
C ASN A 39 16.39 -53.48 34.03
N LYS A 40 16.31 -53.34 32.69
CA LYS A 40 15.59 -54.24 31.75
C LYS A 40 15.51 -53.66 30.33
N GLY A 41 15.73 -54.54 29.36
CA GLY A 41 14.89 -54.61 28.17
C GLY A 41 15.50 -54.05 26.89
N ASP A 42 15.74 -54.95 25.95
CA ASP A 42 15.96 -54.68 24.54
C ASP A 42 15.02 -53.57 24.04
N VAL A 43 15.59 -52.43 23.65
CA VAL A 43 14.85 -51.43 22.89
C VAL A 43 14.66 -52.05 21.50
N SER A 44 13.46 -52.53 21.24
CA SER A 44 13.13 -53.13 19.95
C SER A 44 13.39 -52.12 18.83
N ALA A 45 13.84 -52.61 17.67
CA ALA A 45 14.09 -51.78 16.49
C ALA A 45 12.88 -50.90 16.11
N GLU A 46 11.67 -51.28 16.54
CA GLU A 46 10.42 -50.53 16.34
C GLU A 46 10.36 -49.20 17.11
N ASP A 47 10.95 -49.11 18.30
CA ASP A 47 10.93 -47.88 19.11
C ASP A 47 12.01 -46.88 18.65
N ALA A 48 13.15 -47.39 18.17
CA ALA A 48 14.14 -46.60 17.44
C ALA A 48 13.59 -46.07 16.10
N GLN A 49 12.79 -46.88 15.39
CA GLN A 49 12.14 -46.45 14.16
C GLN A 49 11.08 -45.36 14.42
N LYS A 50 10.25 -45.49 15.47
CA LYS A 50 9.24 -44.48 15.83
C LYS A 50 9.84 -43.13 16.25
N THR A 51 11.00 -43.16 16.90
CA THR A 51 11.72 -41.95 17.31
C THR A 51 12.39 -41.26 16.12
N LEU A 52 12.93 -42.02 15.16
CA LEU A 52 13.35 -41.50 13.85
C LEU A 52 12.17 -40.87 13.08
N ASP A 53 11.04 -41.56 13.01
CA ASP A 53 9.86 -41.15 12.24
C ASP A 53 9.23 -39.86 12.81
N LYS A 54 9.32 -39.65 14.13
CA LYS A 54 8.89 -38.41 14.80
C LYS A 54 9.83 -37.25 14.51
N HIS A 55 11.15 -37.50 14.48
CA HIS A 55 12.15 -36.47 14.18
C HIS A 55 12.10 -36.07 12.70
N GLU A 56 11.94 -37.04 11.78
CA GLU A 56 11.76 -36.80 10.35
C GLU A 56 10.46 -36.03 10.06
N ARG A 57 9.36 -36.33 10.77
CA ARG A 57 8.11 -35.53 10.67
C ARG A 57 8.28 -34.11 11.20
N ALA A 58 9.05 -33.90 12.27
CA ALA A 58 9.32 -32.57 12.80
C ALA A 58 10.19 -31.75 11.81
N VAL A 59 11.21 -32.38 11.21
CA VAL A 59 12.05 -31.77 10.17
C VAL A 59 11.24 -31.49 8.90
N MET A 60 10.37 -32.40 8.46
CA MET A 60 9.47 -32.15 7.33
C MET A 60 8.46 -31.04 7.61
N THR A 61 7.95 -30.93 8.85
CA THR A 61 7.01 -29.88 9.23
C THR A 61 7.71 -28.51 9.32
N ALA A 62 8.95 -28.48 9.81
CA ALA A 62 9.80 -27.29 9.80
C ALA A 62 10.16 -26.89 8.36
N ALA A 63 10.52 -27.85 7.50
CA ALA A 63 10.78 -27.62 6.08
C ALA A 63 9.52 -27.14 5.34
N MET A 64 8.33 -27.69 5.64
CA MET A 64 7.06 -27.23 5.07
C MET A 64 6.67 -25.84 5.58
N ARG A 65 6.96 -25.49 6.84
CA ARG A 65 6.77 -24.12 7.36
C ARG A 65 7.76 -23.14 6.74
N LEU A 66 9.00 -23.55 6.52
CA LEU A 66 10.01 -22.76 5.80
C LEU A 66 9.60 -22.56 4.33
N LEU A 67 9.08 -23.60 3.68
CA LEU A 67 8.50 -23.54 2.32
C LEU A 67 7.22 -22.70 2.28
N GLN A 68 6.37 -22.75 3.31
CA GLN A 68 5.19 -21.89 3.42
C GLN A 68 5.56 -20.42 3.68
N HIS A 69 6.62 -20.15 4.46
CA HIS A 69 7.14 -18.79 4.66
C HIS A 69 7.85 -18.27 3.40
N ALA A 70 8.63 -19.10 2.70
CA ALA A 70 9.22 -18.78 1.40
C ALA A 70 8.16 -18.64 0.29
N ARG A 71 6.96 -19.23 0.47
CA ARG A 71 5.80 -19.05 -0.42
C ARG A 71 4.97 -17.81 -0.06
N LYS A 72 4.95 -17.39 1.22
CA LYS A 72 4.28 -16.15 1.68
C LYS A 72 5.08 -14.88 1.38
N THR A 73 6.41 -14.96 1.25
CA THR A 73 7.23 -13.83 0.74
C THR A 73 7.20 -13.72 -0.79
N ARG A 74 6.61 -14.70 -1.48
CA ARG A 74 6.50 -14.77 -2.95
C ARG A 74 5.19 -14.18 -3.50
N THR A 75 4.33 -13.62 -2.65
CA THR A 75 3.02 -13.09 -3.08
C THR A 75 3.01 -11.58 -3.39
N ASP A 76 4.14 -10.89 -3.22
CA ASP A 76 4.28 -9.48 -3.66
C ASP A 76 5.21 -9.30 -4.87
N SER A 77 5.81 -10.37 -5.40
CA SER A 77 6.64 -10.27 -6.59
C SER A 77 5.81 -10.44 -7.87
N THR A 78 5.76 -9.39 -8.68
CA THR A 78 5.34 -9.37 -10.09
C THR A 78 6.32 -10.15 -10.99
N ASP A 79 6.74 -11.33 -10.52
CA ASP A 79 7.76 -12.18 -11.11
C ASP A 79 7.15 -12.94 -12.30
N VAL A 80 7.46 -12.47 -13.50
CA VAL A 80 7.11 -13.17 -14.74
C VAL A 80 8.22 -14.20 -14.96
N GLY A 81 7.85 -15.48 -15.12
CA GLY A 81 8.75 -16.65 -15.05
C GLY A 81 9.98 -16.62 -15.98
N ALA A 82 10.72 -17.74 -16.03
CA ALA A 82 11.95 -17.82 -16.83
C ALA A 82 11.70 -17.46 -18.31
N VAL A 83 12.52 -16.56 -18.85
CA VAL A 83 12.46 -16.09 -20.24
C VAL A 83 13.83 -16.16 -20.90
N ASN A 84 13.84 -16.38 -22.21
CA ASN A 84 15.08 -16.34 -22.99
C ASN A 84 15.32 -14.92 -23.49
N ARG A 85 16.59 -14.54 -23.57
CA ARG A 85 17.01 -13.21 -24.01
C ARG A 85 18.21 -13.30 -24.92
N LEU A 86 18.22 -12.44 -25.93
CA LEU A 86 19.32 -12.25 -26.87
C LEU A 86 19.86 -10.82 -26.71
N ASP A 87 21.11 -10.70 -26.30
CA ASP A 87 21.74 -9.43 -25.91
C ASP A 87 22.89 -9.03 -26.81
N ALA A 88 22.91 -7.76 -27.19
CA ALA A 88 23.94 -7.10 -27.95
C ALA A 88 24.82 -6.19 -27.10
N GLY A 89 26.10 -6.51 -26.97
CA GLY A 89 26.99 -5.70 -26.12
C GLY A 89 28.46 -5.65 -26.52
N GLY A 90 28.89 -6.43 -27.51
CA GLY A 90 30.31 -6.73 -27.65
C GLY A 90 30.94 -6.40 -29.00
N LYS A 91 32.20 -5.95 -28.95
CA LYS A 91 33.09 -5.82 -30.12
C LYS A 91 34.21 -6.84 -30.03
N LEU A 92 34.58 -7.43 -31.16
CA LEU A 92 35.79 -8.24 -31.27
C LEU A 92 37.04 -7.34 -31.32
N SER A 93 38.14 -7.80 -30.72
CA SER A 93 39.47 -7.21 -30.88
C SER A 93 40.35 -8.07 -31.81
N LYS A 94 41.61 -7.69 -32.04
CA LYS A 94 42.48 -8.37 -33.02
C LYS A 94 42.65 -9.85 -32.69
N ALA A 95 42.22 -10.72 -33.61
CA ALA A 95 42.32 -12.17 -33.46
C ALA A 95 43.78 -12.65 -33.45
N ALA A 96 44.11 -13.56 -32.53
CA ALA A 96 45.32 -14.38 -32.58
C ALA A 96 44.99 -15.74 -33.21
N ARG A 97 45.94 -16.37 -33.91
CA ARG A 97 45.73 -17.72 -34.44
C ARG A 97 45.95 -18.78 -33.37
N THR A 98 45.10 -19.80 -33.37
CA THR A 98 45.36 -21.03 -32.60
C THR A 98 46.39 -21.89 -33.33
N THR A 99 47.02 -22.84 -32.64
CA THR A 99 47.97 -23.79 -33.25
C THR A 99 47.32 -24.69 -34.30
N LEU A 100 46.00 -24.84 -34.26
CA LEU A 100 45.21 -25.60 -35.23
C LEU A 100 44.79 -24.77 -36.46
N GLY A 101 45.15 -23.48 -36.50
CA GLY A 101 44.77 -22.56 -37.57
C GLY A 101 43.43 -21.85 -37.37
N GLY A 102 42.77 -22.06 -36.22
CA GLY A 102 41.56 -21.32 -35.82
C GLY A 102 41.87 -19.90 -35.31
N ALA A 103 40.86 -19.25 -34.75
CA ALA A 103 40.95 -17.90 -34.19
C ALA A 103 40.71 -17.90 -32.68
N ARG A 104 41.54 -17.16 -31.94
CA ARG A 104 41.30 -16.77 -30.55
C ARG A 104 41.08 -15.25 -30.53
N VAL A 105 39.88 -14.84 -30.16
CA VAL A 105 39.44 -13.45 -30.29
C VAL A 105 39.05 -12.90 -28.93
N PRO A 106 39.79 -11.92 -28.37
CA PRO A 106 39.33 -11.23 -27.17
C PRO A 106 38.08 -10.42 -27.49
N ALA A 107 37.04 -10.58 -26.67
CA ALA A 107 35.73 -9.98 -26.86
C ALA A 107 35.20 -9.40 -25.54
N THR A 108 34.57 -8.23 -25.62
CA THR A 108 33.62 -7.81 -24.60
C THR A 108 32.35 -8.61 -24.81
N LEU A 109 31.93 -9.40 -23.83
CA LEU A 109 30.80 -10.32 -23.98
C LEU A 109 29.50 -9.58 -23.66
N THR A 110 29.37 -9.06 -22.44
CA THR A 110 28.13 -8.44 -21.99
C THR A 110 28.39 -7.25 -21.07
N ARG A 111 27.34 -6.53 -20.69
CA ARG A 111 27.41 -5.34 -19.83
C ARG A 111 26.27 -5.25 -18.82
N THR A 112 26.56 -4.54 -17.73
CA THR A 112 25.58 -4.01 -16.77
C THR A 112 24.88 -2.78 -17.35
N GLY A 113 23.72 -2.43 -16.79
CA GLY A 113 22.96 -1.23 -17.12
C GLY A 113 21.62 -1.55 -17.76
N VAL A 114 20.98 -0.51 -18.29
CA VAL A 114 19.67 -0.64 -18.92
C VAL A 114 19.85 -1.06 -20.38
N LEU A 115 19.15 -2.12 -20.76
CA LEU A 115 19.09 -2.65 -22.11
C LEU A 115 17.65 -2.55 -22.61
N LYS A 116 17.46 -2.16 -23.86
CA LYS A 116 16.14 -2.03 -24.47
C LYS A 116 15.85 -3.28 -25.27
N TYR A 117 14.75 -3.96 -25.01
CA TYR A 117 14.33 -5.16 -25.72
C TYR A 117 13.05 -4.90 -26.50
N ARG A 118 13.02 -5.28 -27.78
CA ARG A 118 11.79 -5.26 -28.58
C ARG A 118 10.99 -6.52 -28.30
N GLN A 119 9.76 -6.36 -27.84
CA GLN A 119 8.83 -7.45 -27.57
C GLN A 119 8.10 -7.87 -28.85
N GLY A 120 7.45 -9.06 -28.82
CA GLY A 120 6.70 -9.60 -29.95
C GLY A 120 5.52 -8.73 -30.41
N ASP A 121 4.99 -7.88 -29.53
CA ASP A 121 3.95 -6.88 -29.83
C ASP A 121 4.51 -5.58 -30.46
N GLY A 122 5.82 -5.50 -30.67
CA GLY A 122 6.52 -4.36 -31.22
C GLY A 122 6.89 -3.27 -30.21
N THR A 123 6.44 -3.37 -28.96
CA THR A 123 6.81 -2.43 -27.89
C THR A 123 8.27 -2.61 -27.48
N VAL A 124 8.85 -1.57 -26.87
CA VAL A 124 10.20 -1.63 -26.30
C VAL A 124 10.10 -1.65 -24.79
N ARG A 125 10.73 -2.64 -24.16
CA ARG A 125 10.88 -2.76 -22.71
C ARG A 125 12.32 -2.47 -22.32
N ARG A 126 12.53 -1.63 -21.31
CA ARG A 126 13.84 -1.35 -20.73
C ARG A 126 14.08 -2.30 -19.57
N GLU A 127 15.05 -3.19 -19.70
CA GLU A 127 15.38 -4.19 -18.70
C GLU A 127 16.74 -3.85 -18.08
N LEU A 128 16.77 -3.67 -16.76
CA LEU A 128 17.97 -3.41 -16.00
C LEU A 128 18.72 -4.71 -15.71
N ARG A 129 20.02 -4.70 -16.00
CA ARG A 129 20.97 -5.70 -15.51
C ARG A 129 21.88 -5.10 -14.45
N LEU A 130 21.65 -5.51 -13.22
CA LEU A 130 22.45 -5.05 -12.08
C LEU A 130 23.84 -5.71 -12.09
N PRO A 131 24.87 -5.02 -11.59
CA PRO A 131 26.20 -5.61 -11.39
C PRO A 131 26.16 -6.91 -10.57
N GLU A 132 25.30 -6.98 -9.55
CA GLU A 132 25.14 -8.18 -8.71
C GLU A 132 24.60 -9.41 -9.46
N GLU A 133 23.91 -9.21 -10.58
CA GLU A 133 23.35 -10.29 -11.40
C GLU A 133 24.31 -10.69 -12.53
N VAL A 134 24.95 -9.70 -13.18
CA VAL A 134 25.89 -9.94 -14.28
C VAL A 134 27.21 -10.50 -13.76
N PHE A 135 27.69 -10.02 -12.61
CA PHE A 135 28.94 -10.47 -12.00
C PHE A 135 28.74 -11.54 -10.94
N HIS A 136 27.51 -12.06 -10.79
CA HIS A 136 27.25 -13.19 -9.91
C HIS A 136 28.16 -14.37 -10.30
N ALA A 137 28.66 -15.11 -9.31
CA ALA A 137 29.58 -16.22 -9.55
C ALA A 137 28.98 -17.25 -10.52
N ASP A 138 27.72 -17.66 -10.30
CA ASP A 138 27.01 -18.60 -11.17
C ASP A 138 26.79 -18.07 -12.60
N SER A 139 26.56 -16.75 -12.73
CA SER A 139 26.39 -16.10 -14.04
C SER A 139 27.69 -16.14 -14.82
N LEU A 140 28.81 -15.74 -14.20
CA LEU A 140 30.13 -15.83 -14.83
C LEU A 140 30.53 -17.28 -15.13
N GLU A 141 30.21 -18.22 -14.23
CA GLU A 141 30.49 -19.63 -14.42
C GLU A 141 29.72 -20.22 -15.61
N SER A 142 28.42 -19.89 -15.75
CA SER A 142 27.63 -20.33 -16.91
C SER A 142 28.18 -19.83 -18.25
N LEU A 143 28.95 -18.74 -18.22
CA LEU A 143 29.61 -18.19 -19.40
C LEU A 143 31.00 -18.80 -19.65
N ARG A 144 31.63 -19.48 -18.68
CA ARG A 144 32.91 -20.17 -18.87
C ARG A 144 32.71 -21.46 -19.69
N GLY A 145 33.41 -21.57 -20.82
CA GLY A 145 33.27 -22.72 -21.71
C GLY A 145 31.93 -22.76 -22.47
N ALA A 146 31.13 -21.69 -22.40
CA ALA A 146 29.90 -21.55 -23.18
C ALA A 146 30.19 -21.68 -24.67
N ALA A 147 29.25 -22.30 -25.40
CA ALA A 147 29.40 -22.53 -26.83
C ALA A 147 29.48 -21.20 -27.61
N VAL A 148 30.26 -21.19 -28.67
CA VAL A 148 30.25 -20.11 -29.68
C VAL A 148 29.52 -20.60 -30.92
N THR A 149 28.60 -19.81 -31.45
CA THR A 149 27.83 -20.08 -32.68
C THR A 149 28.03 -19.00 -33.72
N VAL A 150 27.63 -19.26 -34.97
CA VAL A 150 27.47 -18.20 -36.00
C VAL A 150 26.00 -17.83 -36.07
N GLY A 151 25.66 -16.61 -35.67
CA GLY A 151 24.27 -16.21 -35.44
C GLY A 151 23.61 -16.95 -34.28
N HIS A 152 22.40 -16.53 -33.92
CA HIS A 152 21.57 -17.29 -32.98
C HIS A 152 20.83 -18.42 -33.72
N PRO A 153 20.68 -19.59 -33.08
CA PRO A 153 20.01 -20.74 -33.69
C PRO A 153 18.48 -20.60 -33.58
N TYR A 154 17.87 -19.66 -34.31
CA TYR A 154 16.42 -19.39 -34.24
C TYR A 154 15.56 -20.60 -34.58
N GLU A 155 16.06 -21.51 -35.42
CA GLU A 155 15.36 -22.73 -35.80
C GLU A 155 15.07 -23.69 -34.63
N ILE A 156 15.69 -23.47 -33.47
CA ILE A 156 15.48 -24.25 -32.24
C ILE A 156 15.03 -23.38 -31.05
N GLY A 157 14.45 -22.20 -31.30
CA GLY A 157 14.03 -21.29 -30.23
C GLY A 157 15.19 -20.51 -29.60
N GLY A 158 16.32 -20.40 -30.30
CA GLY A 158 17.39 -19.48 -29.95
C GLY A 158 18.33 -19.94 -28.83
N LEU A 159 18.09 -21.07 -28.15
CA LEU A 159 19.02 -21.65 -27.16
C LEU A 159 19.49 -23.05 -27.59
N LEU A 160 20.76 -23.35 -27.29
CA LEU A 160 21.34 -24.67 -27.53
C LEU A 160 20.96 -25.64 -26.41
N ASP A 161 20.85 -26.90 -26.80
CA ASP A 161 20.76 -28.07 -25.91
C ASP A 161 21.79 -29.13 -26.32
N ALA A 162 21.84 -30.24 -25.57
CA ALA A 162 22.78 -31.32 -25.85
C ALA A 162 22.57 -31.99 -27.23
N GLY A 163 21.35 -31.98 -27.76
CA GLY A 163 21.03 -32.56 -29.07
C GLY A 163 21.45 -31.67 -30.25
N THR A 164 21.50 -30.36 -30.02
CA THR A 164 21.76 -29.34 -31.04
C THR A 164 23.19 -28.82 -31.03
N PHE A 165 23.91 -28.94 -29.91
CA PHE A 165 25.28 -28.45 -29.72
C PHE A 165 26.21 -28.74 -30.91
N ARG A 166 26.31 -30.01 -31.35
CA ARG A 166 27.22 -30.41 -32.44
C ARG A 166 26.93 -29.69 -33.76
N LYS A 167 25.69 -29.27 -34.00
CA LYS A 167 25.27 -28.67 -35.26
C LYS A 167 25.67 -27.20 -35.36
N PHE A 168 25.58 -26.45 -34.26
CA PHE A 168 25.70 -24.99 -34.29
C PHE A 168 27.00 -24.47 -33.71
N THR A 169 27.66 -25.26 -32.85
CA THR A 169 28.86 -24.81 -32.15
C THR A 169 30.08 -24.81 -33.08
N VAL A 170 30.77 -23.68 -33.12
CA VAL A 170 32.02 -23.44 -33.88
C VAL A 170 33.22 -23.19 -32.96
N GLY A 171 32.97 -23.04 -31.66
CA GLY A 171 33.98 -22.73 -30.66
C GLY A 171 33.43 -22.67 -29.24
N HIS A 172 34.23 -22.13 -28.32
CA HIS A 172 33.86 -21.94 -26.92
C HIS A 172 34.49 -20.68 -26.34
N THR A 173 34.00 -20.24 -25.19
CA THR A 173 34.55 -19.11 -24.42
C THR A 173 35.66 -19.55 -23.46
N GLU A 174 36.66 -18.70 -23.28
CA GLU A 174 37.75 -18.85 -22.32
C GLU A 174 38.00 -17.53 -21.58
N ASP A 175 38.73 -17.57 -20.46
CA ASP A 175 39.18 -16.39 -19.71
C ASP A 175 38.09 -15.36 -19.36
N VAL A 176 36.88 -15.85 -19.11
CA VAL A 176 35.73 -15.02 -18.73
C VAL A 176 36.02 -14.35 -17.38
N ARG A 177 35.89 -13.03 -17.35
CA ARG A 177 36.16 -12.21 -16.17
C ARG A 177 35.43 -10.88 -16.27
N GLN A 178 35.19 -10.28 -15.12
CA GLN A 178 34.79 -8.88 -15.05
C GLN A 178 35.90 -8.00 -15.64
N ASP A 179 35.49 -7.02 -16.46
CA ASP A 179 36.34 -6.01 -17.05
C ASP A 179 35.82 -4.61 -16.68
N GLY A 180 36.58 -3.93 -15.81
CA GLY A 180 36.18 -2.65 -15.25
C GLY A 180 34.88 -2.73 -14.43
N LYS A 181 34.10 -1.64 -14.46
CA LYS A 181 32.90 -1.48 -13.62
C LYS A 181 31.63 -2.07 -14.22
N SER A 182 31.60 -2.26 -15.54
CA SER A 182 30.35 -2.48 -16.27
C SER A 182 30.38 -3.62 -17.26
N PHE A 183 31.54 -4.24 -17.53
CA PHE A 183 31.66 -5.21 -18.62
C PHE A 183 32.14 -6.57 -18.13
N VAL A 184 31.80 -7.60 -18.90
CA VAL A 184 32.43 -8.92 -18.83
C VAL A 184 33.22 -9.12 -20.11
N ALA A 185 34.48 -9.48 -19.98
CA ALA A 185 35.35 -9.81 -21.11
C ALA A 185 35.72 -11.30 -21.09
N GLY A 186 36.02 -11.83 -22.27
CA GLY A 186 36.51 -13.20 -22.43
C GLY A 186 37.21 -13.37 -23.77
N ASN A 187 37.64 -14.58 -24.06
CA ASN A 187 38.23 -14.99 -25.32
C ASN A 187 37.27 -15.95 -26.03
N LEU A 188 37.00 -15.73 -27.30
CA LEU A 188 36.28 -16.68 -28.15
C LEU A 188 37.32 -17.53 -28.89
N VAL A 189 37.35 -18.83 -28.60
CA VAL A 189 38.21 -19.78 -29.29
C VAL A 189 37.38 -20.51 -30.34
N VAL A 190 37.59 -20.13 -31.59
CA VAL A 190 36.88 -20.63 -32.77
C VAL A 190 37.82 -21.52 -33.57
N GLN A 191 37.51 -22.81 -33.63
CA GLN A 191 38.33 -23.78 -34.36
C GLN A 191 37.75 -24.15 -35.73
N ASP A 192 36.52 -23.73 -36.03
CA ASP A 192 35.96 -23.85 -37.37
C ASP A 192 36.69 -22.90 -38.35
N GLY A 193 37.37 -23.48 -39.35
CA GLY A 193 38.22 -22.73 -40.27
C GLY A 193 37.44 -21.69 -41.10
N LYS A 194 36.22 -22.02 -41.56
CA LYS A 194 35.41 -21.07 -42.34
C LYS A 194 35.01 -19.86 -41.50
N THR A 195 34.64 -20.10 -40.24
CA THR A 195 34.28 -19.06 -39.29
C THR A 195 35.49 -18.22 -38.90
N ALA A 196 36.64 -18.86 -38.66
CA ALA A 196 37.90 -18.16 -38.39
C ALA A 196 38.24 -17.22 -39.55
N ASP A 197 38.19 -17.69 -40.80
CA ASP A 197 38.45 -16.85 -41.97
C ASP A 197 37.44 -15.69 -42.10
N ALA A 198 36.17 -15.92 -41.78
CA ALA A 198 35.13 -14.88 -41.78
C ALA A 198 35.40 -13.80 -40.72
N ILE A 199 35.94 -14.18 -39.55
CA ILE A 199 36.39 -13.24 -38.53
C ILE A 199 37.55 -12.38 -39.07
N ASP A 200 38.55 -12.96 -39.74
CA ASP A 200 39.69 -12.19 -40.26
C ASP A 200 39.28 -11.21 -41.36
N ARG A 201 38.29 -11.59 -42.17
CA ARG A 201 37.70 -10.71 -43.19
C ARG A 201 36.81 -9.61 -42.59
N GLY A 202 36.53 -9.66 -41.29
CA GLY A 202 35.63 -8.72 -40.61
C GLY A 202 34.14 -8.97 -40.88
N GLU A 203 33.80 -10.08 -41.53
CA GLU A 203 32.41 -10.49 -41.80
C GLU A 203 31.69 -10.89 -40.51
N LEU A 204 32.42 -11.33 -39.50
CA LEU A 204 31.95 -11.60 -38.14
C LEU A 204 32.78 -10.77 -37.15
N SER A 205 32.22 -9.69 -36.62
CA SER A 205 32.95 -8.71 -35.80
C SER A 205 32.21 -8.25 -34.55
N GLU A 206 30.97 -8.68 -34.38
CA GLU A 206 30.12 -8.38 -33.22
C GLU A 206 29.67 -9.67 -32.54
N VAL A 207 29.25 -9.55 -31.27
CA VAL A 207 28.77 -10.70 -30.49
C VAL A 207 27.43 -10.42 -29.84
N SER A 208 26.65 -11.48 -29.66
CA SER A 208 25.40 -11.47 -28.91
C SER A 208 25.27 -12.71 -28.04
N LEU A 209 24.66 -12.59 -26.86
CA LEU A 209 24.55 -13.71 -25.92
C LEU A 209 23.13 -14.23 -25.88
N GLY A 210 22.97 -15.55 -25.99
CA GLY A 210 21.73 -16.24 -25.67
C GLY A 210 21.79 -16.79 -24.25
N TYR A 211 20.78 -16.47 -23.45
CA TYR A 211 20.75 -16.81 -22.04
C TYR A 211 19.32 -16.84 -21.49
N GLN A 212 19.20 -17.39 -20.28
CA GLN A 212 17.96 -17.41 -19.52
C GLN A 212 18.07 -16.49 -18.32
N CYS A 213 16.96 -15.84 -17.98
CA CYS A 213 16.82 -15.11 -16.73
C CYS A 213 15.35 -15.06 -16.31
N ARG A 214 15.13 -14.55 -15.11
CA ARG A 214 13.82 -14.32 -14.53
C ARG A 214 13.51 -12.82 -14.54
N MET A 215 12.27 -12.45 -14.84
CA MET A 215 11.87 -11.05 -14.96
C MET A 215 11.18 -10.55 -13.69
N ASP A 216 11.83 -9.61 -13.02
CA ASP A 216 11.23 -8.83 -11.94
C ASP A 216 10.65 -7.55 -12.54
N ALA A 217 9.33 -7.45 -12.63
CA ALA A 217 8.64 -6.32 -13.28
C ALA A 217 8.56 -5.06 -12.42
N THR A 218 9.51 -4.86 -11.50
CA THR A 218 9.65 -3.65 -10.70
C THR A 218 10.32 -2.54 -11.53
N PRO A 219 9.63 -1.42 -11.85
CA PRO A 219 10.22 -0.31 -12.57
C PRO A 219 11.06 0.59 -11.66
N GLY A 220 11.98 1.36 -12.23
CA GLY A 220 12.80 2.29 -11.45
C GLY A 220 13.72 3.17 -12.29
N ILE A 221 14.73 3.76 -11.65
CA ILE A 221 15.75 4.60 -12.28
C ILE A 221 17.13 4.08 -11.88
N TRP A 222 18.00 3.86 -12.86
CA TRP A 222 19.38 3.43 -12.68
C TRP A 222 20.32 4.44 -13.36
N ASN A 223 21.19 5.11 -12.59
CA ASN A 223 22.12 6.13 -13.11
C ASN A 223 21.44 7.23 -13.97
N GLY A 224 20.21 7.62 -13.61
CA GLY A 224 19.42 8.59 -14.35
C GLY A 224 18.66 8.03 -15.55
N GLU A 225 18.81 6.74 -15.86
CA GLU A 225 18.07 6.06 -16.92
C GLU A 225 16.88 5.26 -16.35
N PRO A 226 15.64 5.53 -16.79
CA PRO A 226 14.47 4.75 -16.38
C PRO A 226 14.49 3.32 -16.94
N TYR A 227 14.05 2.35 -16.15
CA TYR A 227 13.84 0.96 -16.56
C TYR A 227 12.46 0.45 -16.13
N ASP A 228 11.98 -0.58 -16.82
CA ASP A 228 10.64 -1.16 -16.66
C ASP A 228 10.66 -2.49 -15.91
N ALA A 229 11.77 -3.22 -15.96
CA ALA A 229 11.96 -4.50 -15.27
C ALA A 229 13.44 -4.75 -14.95
N ILE A 230 13.74 -5.72 -14.08
CA ILE A 230 15.08 -6.16 -13.72
C ILE A 230 15.26 -7.62 -14.15
N GLN A 231 16.40 -7.92 -14.79
CA GLN A 231 16.80 -9.30 -15.10
C GLN A 231 17.48 -9.93 -13.89
N ARG A 232 16.91 -11.03 -13.38
CA ARG A 232 17.39 -11.76 -12.20
C ARG A 232 17.84 -13.18 -12.56
N GLY A 233 18.87 -13.70 -11.90
CA GLY A 233 19.34 -15.08 -12.09
C GLY A 233 19.81 -15.37 -13.52
N ILE A 234 20.66 -14.50 -14.07
CA ILE A 234 21.18 -14.62 -15.44
C ILE A 234 22.05 -15.88 -15.57
N THR A 235 21.69 -16.76 -16.51
CA THR A 235 22.42 -18.00 -16.82
C THR A 235 22.65 -18.10 -18.32
N TYR A 236 23.91 -17.97 -18.75
CA TYR A 236 24.31 -17.96 -20.15
C TYR A 236 24.32 -19.35 -20.77
N ASN A 237 23.98 -19.43 -22.06
CA ASN A 237 23.94 -20.67 -22.84
C ASN A 237 24.98 -20.66 -23.97
N HIS A 238 25.04 -19.57 -24.75
CA HIS A 238 26.01 -19.45 -25.86
C HIS A 238 26.33 -17.99 -26.19
N VAL A 239 27.41 -17.81 -26.97
CA VAL A 239 27.82 -16.54 -27.58
C VAL A 239 27.73 -16.67 -29.10
N ALA A 240 26.85 -15.89 -29.73
CA ALA A 240 26.71 -15.82 -31.17
C ALA A 240 27.65 -14.78 -31.78
N LEU A 241 28.42 -15.18 -32.77
CA LEU A 241 29.18 -14.31 -33.67
C LEU A 241 28.24 -13.71 -34.72
N LEU A 242 28.31 -12.39 -34.90
CA LEU A 242 27.42 -11.63 -35.75
C LEU A 242 28.20 -10.74 -36.73
N ALA A 243 27.55 -10.46 -37.86
CA ALA A 243 28.04 -9.50 -38.83
C ALA A 243 27.99 -8.06 -38.26
N PRO A 244 28.79 -7.12 -38.81
CA PRO A 244 28.75 -5.72 -38.39
C PRO A 244 27.32 -5.17 -38.38
N GLY A 245 26.94 -4.42 -37.33
CA GLY A 245 25.62 -3.83 -37.17
C GLY A 245 24.52 -4.79 -36.68
N ARG A 246 24.77 -6.11 -36.62
CA ARG A 246 23.75 -7.11 -36.27
C ARG A 246 23.63 -7.40 -34.78
N SER A 247 24.65 -7.08 -33.98
CA SER A 247 24.43 -6.95 -32.54
C SER A 247 23.47 -5.77 -32.30
N ARG A 248 23.66 -4.64 -32.98
CA ARG A 248 22.98 -3.39 -32.58
C ARG A 248 21.53 -3.26 -33.03
N ALA A 249 21.16 -3.82 -34.17
CA ALA A 249 19.78 -3.92 -34.64
C ALA A 249 19.70 -4.84 -35.86
N ASP A 250 19.42 -6.13 -35.68
CA ASP A 250 18.49 -6.86 -36.56
C ASP A 250 18.41 -8.33 -36.18
N VAL A 251 17.36 -8.62 -35.41
CA VAL A 251 16.79 -9.96 -35.32
C VAL A 251 15.29 -9.82 -35.50
N GLY A 252 14.92 -9.48 -36.73
CA GLY A 252 13.57 -9.69 -37.20
C GLY A 252 13.34 -11.17 -37.48
N LEU A 253 12.18 -11.64 -37.02
CA LEU A 253 11.38 -12.75 -37.52
C LEU A 253 11.53 -14.13 -36.85
N ARG A 254 10.43 -14.48 -36.14
CA ARG A 254 10.07 -15.74 -35.45
C ARG A 254 10.62 -15.91 -34.04
N LEU A 255 10.33 -14.95 -33.18
CA LEU A 255 10.37 -15.13 -31.74
C LEU A 255 8.94 -15.28 -31.24
N ASP A 256 8.70 -16.29 -30.39
CA ASP A 256 7.46 -16.40 -29.66
C ASP A 256 7.33 -15.23 -28.67
N SER A 257 6.15 -15.03 -28.07
CA SER A 257 5.86 -13.86 -27.25
C SER A 257 6.74 -13.73 -25.99
N THR A 258 7.58 -14.73 -25.68
CA THR A 258 8.43 -14.81 -24.49
C THR A 258 9.89 -14.43 -24.75
N ASP A 259 10.33 -14.47 -26.01
CA ASP A 259 11.71 -14.18 -26.40
C ASP A 259 11.85 -12.75 -26.92
N ALA A 260 12.91 -12.04 -26.50
CA ALA A 260 13.14 -10.64 -26.88
C ALA A 260 14.60 -10.35 -27.20
N VAL A 261 14.82 -9.44 -28.17
CA VAL A 261 16.14 -9.04 -28.67
C VAL A 261 16.42 -7.61 -28.27
N SER A 262 17.64 -7.34 -27.80
CA SER A 262 18.08 -5.99 -27.48
C SER A 262 18.17 -5.10 -28.73
N VAL A 263 17.70 -3.86 -28.64
CA VAL A 263 17.74 -2.85 -29.70
C VAL A 263 18.41 -1.57 -29.19
N GLU A 264 19.47 -1.09 -29.85
CA GLU A 264 19.94 0.28 -29.67
C GLU A 264 19.59 1.09 -30.95
N GLU A 265 19.00 2.27 -30.79
CA GLU A 265 18.66 3.13 -31.94
C GLU A 265 19.95 3.71 -32.54
N THR A 266 20.28 3.34 -33.77
CA THR A 266 20.97 4.24 -34.69
C THR A 266 20.69 3.88 -36.14
N GLU A 267 20.33 4.91 -36.90
CA GLU A 267 20.08 4.90 -38.34
C GLU A 267 21.38 4.61 -39.11
N GLN A 268 21.38 3.63 -40.03
CA GLN A 268 22.23 3.67 -41.24
C GLN A 268 21.84 2.65 -42.32
N THR A 269 21.19 3.19 -43.34
CA THR A 269 21.30 2.95 -44.79
C THR A 269 21.92 1.63 -45.29
N MET A 270 21.08 0.66 -45.63
CA MET A 270 21.32 -0.23 -46.77
C MET A 270 20.44 0.24 -47.93
N THR A 271 20.97 0.28 -49.16
CA THR A 271 20.17 0.56 -50.36
C THR A 271 19.23 -0.61 -50.66
N VAL A 272 18.11 -0.63 -49.95
CA VAL A 272 16.99 -1.55 -50.12
C VAL A 272 15.96 -0.86 -51.01
N LYS A 273 15.31 -1.57 -51.93
CA LYS A 273 14.14 -1.00 -52.60
C LYS A 273 13.02 -0.86 -51.58
N ILE A 274 12.63 0.37 -51.27
CA ILE A 274 11.63 0.64 -50.23
C ILE A 274 10.30 0.92 -50.91
N LYS A 275 9.24 0.24 -50.45
CA LYS A 275 7.86 0.53 -50.83
C LYS A 275 7.31 1.64 -49.96
N LEU A 276 7.02 2.80 -50.55
CA LEU A 276 6.24 3.86 -49.91
C LEU A 276 4.94 4.08 -50.71
N ASP A 277 3.79 4.05 -50.04
CA ASP A 277 2.45 4.17 -50.65
C ASP A 277 2.21 3.22 -51.85
N GLY A 278 2.74 1.99 -51.77
CA GLY A 278 2.58 0.97 -52.80
C GLY A 278 3.43 1.15 -54.06
N LYS A 279 4.34 2.14 -54.09
CA LYS A 279 5.32 2.35 -55.17
C LYS A 279 6.72 2.00 -54.69
N ASP A 280 7.50 1.36 -55.57
CA ASP A 280 8.89 1.01 -55.33
C ASP A 280 9.78 2.23 -55.57
N PHE A 281 10.61 2.59 -54.58
CA PHE A 281 11.63 3.62 -54.69
C PHE A 281 13.02 3.04 -54.44
N ASP A 282 14.00 3.47 -55.23
CA ASP A 282 15.41 3.22 -54.92
C ASP A 282 15.82 4.11 -53.75
N PHE A 283 16.30 3.48 -52.68
CA PHE A 283 16.73 4.17 -51.48
C PHE A 283 17.86 5.15 -51.76
N GLY A 284 17.65 6.42 -51.40
CA GLY A 284 18.57 7.53 -51.64
C GLY A 284 18.39 8.26 -52.98
N SER A 285 17.42 7.86 -53.82
CA SER A 285 17.04 8.64 -55.00
C SER A 285 16.37 9.97 -54.63
N GLU A 286 16.45 10.96 -55.50
CA GLU A 286 15.84 12.29 -55.29
C GLU A 286 14.31 12.17 -55.06
N ALA A 287 13.63 11.30 -55.82
CA ALA A 287 12.21 11.00 -55.64
C ALA A 287 11.88 10.29 -54.32
N HIS A 288 12.80 9.49 -53.78
CA HIS A 288 12.66 8.86 -52.46
C HIS A 288 12.77 9.91 -51.34
N ILE A 289 13.74 10.82 -51.45
CA ILE A 289 13.98 11.89 -50.48
C ILE A 289 12.77 12.85 -50.44
N GLU A 290 12.28 13.31 -51.58
CA GLU A 290 11.09 14.17 -51.64
C GLU A 290 9.85 13.52 -51.02
N LYS A 291 9.65 12.22 -51.23
CA LYS A 291 8.51 11.49 -50.66
C LYS A 291 8.65 11.32 -49.14
N ILE A 292 9.85 11.08 -48.63
CA ILE A 292 10.13 11.07 -47.19
C ILE A 292 9.87 12.45 -46.59
N GLU A 293 10.34 13.52 -47.22
CA GLU A 293 10.11 14.89 -46.75
C GLU A 293 8.62 15.24 -46.69
N GLN A 294 7.83 14.83 -47.69
CA GLN A 294 6.38 15.00 -47.68
C GLN A 294 5.72 14.21 -46.54
N ILE A 295 6.13 12.97 -46.31
CA ILE A 295 5.60 12.14 -45.22
C ILE A 295 5.98 12.76 -43.87
N HIS A 296 7.24 13.17 -43.70
CA HIS A 296 7.72 13.85 -42.49
C HIS A 296 6.95 15.15 -42.24
N ALA A 297 6.80 16.01 -43.26
CA ALA A 297 6.03 17.25 -43.14
C ALA A 297 4.57 16.98 -42.74
N SER A 298 3.95 15.94 -43.30
CA SER A 298 2.58 15.53 -42.96
C SER A 298 2.47 14.94 -41.54
N ALA A 299 3.50 14.26 -41.06
CA ALA A 299 3.56 13.70 -39.72
C ALA A 299 3.80 14.78 -38.67
N VAL A 300 4.72 15.71 -38.94
CA VAL A 300 5.02 16.88 -38.10
C VAL A 300 3.77 17.75 -37.94
N THR A 301 3.10 18.11 -39.05
CA THR A 301 1.86 18.90 -38.98
C THR A 301 0.72 18.20 -38.22
N LYS A 302 0.60 16.86 -38.31
CA LYS A 302 -0.35 16.07 -37.51
C LYS A 302 0.03 15.99 -36.03
N LEU A 303 1.32 15.96 -35.71
CA LEU A 303 1.79 15.97 -34.33
C LEU A 303 1.58 17.35 -33.71
N ASP A 304 1.91 18.43 -34.44
CA ASP A 304 1.70 19.81 -33.98
C ASP A 304 0.21 20.08 -33.70
N SER A 305 -0.70 19.62 -34.57
CA SER A 305 -2.14 19.77 -34.32
C SER A 305 -2.62 19.01 -33.08
N LYS A 306 -2.11 17.79 -32.86
CA LYS A 306 -2.40 17.01 -31.64
C LYS A 306 -1.81 17.63 -30.38
N VAL A 307 -0.61 18.21 -30.47
CA VAL A 307 0.03 18.92 -29.35
C VAL A 307 -0.81 20.13 -28.95
N GLU A 308 -1.25 20.92 -29.91
CA GLU A 308 -2.11 22.08 -29.63
C GLU A 308 -3.50 21.66 -29.09
N GLU A 309 -4.10 20.59 -29.62
CA GLU A 309 -5.35 20.01 -29.08
C GLU A 309 -5.18 19.57 -27.61
N LYS A 310 -4.10 18.84 -27.30
CA LYS A 310 -3.82 18.37 -25.94
C LYS A 310 -3.48 19.51 -24.99
N LYS A 311 -2.80 20.55 -25.46
CA LYS A 311 -2.50 21.75 -24.68
C LYS A 311 -3.77 22.54 -24.36
N ALA A 312 -4.70 22.66 -25.32
CA ALA A 312 -6.01 23.25 -25.08
C ALA A 312 -6.83 22.44 -24.07
N ALA A 313 -6.85 21.11 -24.18
CA ALA A 313 -7.52 20.23 -23.24
C ALA A 313 -6.91 20.30 -21.83
N LEU A 314 -5.58 20.36 -21.72
CA LEU A 314 -4.89 20.53 -20.44
C LEU A 314 -5.27 21.86 -19.76
N LYS A 315 -5.32 22.95 -20.53
CA LYS A 315 -5.73 24.26 -20.02
C LYS A 315 -7.18 24.28 -19.54
N ALA A 316 -8.08 23.58 -20.25
CA ALA A 316 -9.47 23.44 -19.82
C ALA A 316 -9.59 22.64 -18.52
N ALA A 317 -8.89 21.50 -18.42
CA ALA A 317 -8.88 20.66 -17.23
C ALA A 317 -8.28 21.36 -16.00
N THR A 318 -7.24 22.20 -16.19
CA THR A 318 -6.68 23.01 -15.09
C THR A 318 -7.68 24.05 -14.59
N ALA A 319 -8.42 24.71 -15.49
CA ALA A 319 -9.43 25.68 -15.10
C ALA A 319 -10.59 25.04 -14.31
N GLU A 320 -11.03 23.85 -14.72
CA GLU A 320 -12.06 23.09 -14.00
C GLU A 320 -11.57 22.63 -12.62
N LYS A 321 -10.32 22.20 -12.51
CA LYS A 321 -9.70 21.86 -11.22
C LYS A 321 -9.67 23.06 -10.28
N ASP A 322 -9.27 24.23 -10.76
CA ASP A 322 -9.19 25.45 -9.95
C ASP A 322 -10.60 25.89 -9.49
N GLU A 323 -11.62 25.76 -10.34
CA GLU A 323 -13.01 26.03 -9.97
C GLU A 323 -13.52 25.05 -8.89
N LEU A 324 -13.26 23.75 -9.05
CA LEU A 324 -13.65 22.73 -8.08
C LEU A 324 -12.93 22.91 -6.74
N GLN A 325 -11.65 23.30 -6.75
CA GLN A 325 -10.91 23.60 -5.53
C GLN A 325 -11.53 24.79 -4.79
N GLY A 326 -11.90 25.87 -5.51
CA GLY A 326 -12.57 27.01 -4.90
C GLY A 326 -13.92 26.65 -4.26
N LYS A 327 -14.68 25.74 -4.88
CA LYS A 327 -15.93 25.21 -4.29
C LYS A 327 -15.66 24.37 -3.04
N LEU A 328 -14.62 23.54 -3.06
CA LEU A 328 -14.24 22.71 -1.91
C LEU A 328 -13.87 23.57 -0.70
N ASP A 329 -13.05 24.61 -0.91
CA ASP A 329 -12.62 25.52 0.16
C ASP A 329 -13.80 26.30 0.77
N ALA A 330 -14.80 26.65 -0.05
CA ALA A 330 -16.03 27.29 0.40
C ALA A 330 -16.89 26.33 1.26
N LEU A 331 -17.09 25.08 0.80
CA LEU A 331 -17.82 24.06 1.55
C LEU A 331 -17.12 23.72 2.87
N ASP A 332 -15.79 23.62 2.89
CA ASP A 332 -15.02 23.35 4.11
C ASP A 332 -15.18 24.48 5.13
N SER A 333 -15.23 25.73 4.66
CA SER A 333 -15.48 26.89 5.51
C SER A 333 -16.89 26.89 6.10
N GLU A 334 -17.89 26.49 5.32
CA GLU A 334 -19.27 26.34 5.78
C GLU A 334 -19.42 25.18 6.77
N HIS A 335 -18.79 24.04 6.50
CA HIS A 335 -18.80 22.88 7.38
C HIS A 335 -18.18 23.20 8.74
N LYS A 336 -17.05 23.93 8.78
CA LYS A 336 -16.44 24.39 10.05
C LYS A 336 -17.35 25.33 10.84
N LYS A 337 -18.07 26.24 10.16
CA LYS A 337 -19.04 27.14 10.82
C LYS A 337 -20.19 26.35 11.42
N LEU A 338 -20.80 25.45 10.64
CA LEU A 338 -21.91 24.61 11.11
C LEU A 338 -21.48 23.67 12.22
N GLN A 339 -20.29 23.09 12.15
CA GLN A 339 -19.74 22.23 13.20
C GLN A 339 -19.51 22.99 14.51
N THR A 340 -19.02 24.24 14.43
CA THR A 340 -18.85 25.11 15.60
C THR A 340 -20.21 25.48 16.21
N GLN A 341 -21.20 25.80 15.36
CA GLN A 341 -22.57 26.08 15.82
C GLN A 341 -23.23 24.86 16.47
N LEU A 342 -23.04 23.67 15.90
CA LEU A 342 -23.57 22.42 16.43
C LEU A 342 -22.92 22.05 17.77
N ALA A 343 -21.59 22.21 17.89
CA ALA A 343 -20.89 22.00 19.14
C ALA A 343 -21.35 22.98 20.23
N ALA A 344 -21.56 24.25 19.89
CA ALA A 344 -22.10 25.25 20.81
C ALA A 344 -23.55 24.97 21.23
N ALA A 345 -24.37 24.41 20.33
CA ALA A 345 -25.76 24.04 20.62
C ALA A 345 -25.88 22.73 21.41
N SER A 346 -24.88 21.85 21.32
CA SER A 346 -24.91 20.50 21.91
C SER A 346 -24.12 20.37 23.21
N ASP A 347 -23.56 21.45 23.75
CA ASP A 347 -22.91 21.44 25.06
C ASP A 347 -23.93 21.02 26.15
N PRO A 348 -23.76 19.82 26.76
CA PRO A 348 -24.72 19.30 27.74
C PRO A 348 -24.94 20.21 28.93
N LYS A 349 -23.92 20.98 29.33
CA LYS A 349 -24.03 21.92 30.45
C LYS A 349 -24.86 23.14 30.08
N ALA A 350 -24.58 23.76 28.93
CA ALA A 350 -25.36 24.89 28.43
C ALA A 350 -26.82 24.50 28.15
N LEU A 351 -27.07 23.27 27.68
CA LEU A 351 -28.43 22.75 27.49
C LEU A 351 -29.15 22.54 28.83
N ALA A 352 -28.48 21.94 29.82
CA ALA A 352 -29.03 21.76 31.16
C ALA A 352 -29.36 23.10 31.84
N ASP A 353 -28.47 24.09 31.71
CA ASP A 353 -28.68 25.43 32.26
C ASP A 353 -29.88 26.13 31.61
N LYS A 354 -30.05 26.00 30.28
CA LYS A 354 -31.22 26.51 29.56
C LYS A 354 -32.52 25.82 29.98
N VAL A 355 -32.50 24.49 30.13
CA VAL A 355 -33.67 23.73 30.61
C VAL A 355 -34.05 24.15 32.02
N ASN A 356 -33.08 24.29 32.93
CA ASN A 356 -33.33 24.75 34.30
C ASN A 356 -33.89 26.17 34.33
N ALA A 357 -33.34 27.10 33.54
CA ALA A 357 -33.85 28.47 33.43
C ALA A 357 -35.29 28.50 32.90
N ARG A 358 -35.61 27.67 31.90
CA ARG A 358 -36.96 27.50 31.37
C ARG A 358 -37.93 26.97 32.42
N VAL A 359 -37.54 25.93 33.15
CA VAL A 359 -38.37 25.36 34.23
C VAL A 359 -38.66 26.42 35.29
N GLN A 360 -37.66 27.19 35.71
CA GLN A 360 -37.85 28.28 36.67
C GLN A 360 -38.80 29.36 36.14
N LEU A 361 -38.64 29.76 34.88
CA LEU A 361 -39.52 30.73 34.24
C LEU A 361 -40.98 30.23 34.21
N VAL A 362 -41.20 28.98 33.81
CA VAL A 362 -42.54 28.38 33.76
C VAL A 362 -43.16 28.31 35.15
N VAL A 363 -42.40 27.91 36.18
CA VAL A 363 -42.89 27.87 37.58
C VAL A 363 -43.31 29.27 38.05
N LYS A 364 -42.47 30.27 37.82
CA LYS A 364 -42.76 31.67 38.18
C LYS A 364 -43.97 32.21 37.43
N ALA A 365 -44.07 31.91 36.14
CA ALA A 365 -45.18 32.33 35.32
C ALA A 365 -46.50 31.67 35.74
N ARG A 366 -46.50 30.38 36.09
CA ARG A 366 -47.68 29.68 36.63
C ARG A 366 -48.14 30.23 37.97
N ALA A 367 -47.21 30.66 38.83
CA ALA A 367 -47.57 31.31 40.09
C ALA A 367 -48.38 32.60 39.86
N VAL A 368 -48.20 33.30 38.74
CA VAL A 368 -48.90 34.54 38.42
C VAL A 368 -50.10 34.32 37.48
N LEU A 369 -49.98 33.45 36.48
CA LEU A 369 -51.01 33.17 35.47
C LEU A 369 -52.00 32.06 35.88
N GLY A 370 -51.70 31.31 36.94
CA GLY A 370 -52.47 30.15 37.41
C GLY A 370 -51.99 28.82 36.81
N ASP A 371 -52.30 27.73 37.51
CA ASP A 371 -51.85 26.37 37.15
C ASP A 371 -52.39 25.85 35.81
N GLU A 372 -53.52 26.39 35.34
CA GLU A 372 -54.15 26.02 34.07
C GLU A 372 -53.56 26.76 32.85
N ALA A 373 -52.58 27.66 33.06
CA ALA A 373 -51.98 28.43 31.99
C ALA A 373 -51.21 27.54 31.00
N LYS A 374 -51.57 27.62 29.72
CA LYS A 374 -50.88 26.91 28.61
C LYS A 374 -49.59 27.63 28.24
N LEU A 375 -48.46 27.13 28.75
CA LEU A 375 -47.14 27.73 28.57
C LEU A 375 -46.18 26.87 27.73
N ASP A 376 -46.54 25.62 27.45
CA ASP A 376 -45.62 24.62 26.87
C ASP A 376 -45.21 24.95 25.42
N GLU A 377 -46.09 25.61 24.66
CA GLU A 377 -45.85 25.98 23.25
C GLU A 377 -45.30 27.41 23.06
N LYS A 378 -45.15 28.18 24.14
CA LYS A 378 -44.75 29.58 24.09
C LYS A 378 -43.25 29.74 24.27
N SER A 379 -42.61 30.65 23.55
CA SER A 379 -41.23 31.06 23.80
C SER A 379 -41.06 31.71 25.19
N ASP A 380 -39.83 31.74 25.72
CA ASP A 380 -39.54 32.38 27.02
C ASP A 380 -40.03 33.84 27.05
N ARG A 381 -39.85 34.54 25.92
CA ARG A 381 -40.27 35.93 25.77
C ARG A 381 -41.78 36.07 25.83
N GLU A 382 -42.53 35.22 25.12
CA GLU A 382 -43.99 35.24 25.14
C GLU A 382 -44.55 34.98 26.55
N ILE A 383 -43.97 34.03 27.28
CA ILE A 383 -44.35 33.78 28.69
C ILE A 383 -44.15 35.03 29.55
N MET A 384 -42.99 35.68 29.43
CA MET A 384 -42.71 36.89 30.20
C MET A 384 -43.68 38.03 29.84
N VAL A 385 -43.99 38.20 28.56
CA VAL A 385 -44.95 39.22 28.08
C VAL A 385 -46.36 38.95 28.60
N ASP A 386 -46.81 37.69 28.62
CA ASP A 386 -48.13 37.33 29.14
C ASP A 386 -48.28 37.66 30.63
N VAL A 387 -47.24 37.39 31.42
CA VAL A 387 -47.20 37.78 32.84
C VAL A 387 -47.24 39.29 33.00
N ILE A 388 -46.49 40.05 32.18
CA ILE A 388 -46.50 41.52 32.24
C ILE A 388 -47.89 42.07 31.89
N LYS A 389 -48.59 41.47 30.93
CA LYS A 389 -49.91 41.91 30.49
C LYS A 389 -51.01 41.72 31.54
N LEU A 390 -50.80 40.93 32.58
CA LEU A 390 -51.72 40.88 33.74
C LEU A 390 -51.66 42.17 34.58
N ASP A 391 -50.50 42.82 34.67
CA ASP A 391 -50.31 44.09 35.38
C ASP A 391 -50.55 45.30 34.48
N ALA A 392 -50.13 45.20 33.21
CA ALA A 392 -50.24 46.26 32.20
C ALA A 392 -50.81 45.71 30.89
N SER A 393 -52.14 45.68 30.78
CA SER A 393 -52.85 45.06 29.64
C SER A 393 -52.55 45.69 28.28
N ASP A 394 -52.07 46.94 28.25
CA ASP A 394 -51.68 47.69 27.06
C ASP A 394 -50.18 47.60 26.74
N PHE A 395 -49.43 46.74 27.46
CA PHE A 395 -48.00 46.57 27.25
C PHE A 395 -47.68 46.04 25.83
N ASN A 396 -46.83 46.79 25.12
CA ASN A 396 -46.31 46.45 23.81
C ASN A 396 -44.80 46.16 23.89
N ASP A 397 -44.41 44.94 23.54
CA ASP A 397 -43.03 44.48 23.58
C ASP A 397 -42.27 44.73 22.26
N ALA A 398 -42.95 45.21 21.21
CA ALA A 398 -42.33 45.50 19.92
C ALA A 398 -41.18 46.53 20.06
N GLY A 399 -40.00 46.17 19.54
CA GLY A 399 -38.79 47.00 19.61
C GLY A 399 -38.12 47.06 20.99
N LYS A 400 -38.60 46.31 21.98
CA LYS A 400 -37.95 46.19 23.30
C LYS A 400 -36.96 45.02 23.31
N SER A 401 -35.79 45.24 23.92
CA SER A 401 -34.80 44.18 24.12
C SER A 401 -35.32 43.10 25.08
N ASP A 402 -34.78 41.89 24.98
CA ASP A 402 -35.13 40.79 25.89
C ASP A 402 -34.84 41.13 27.36
N ASP A 403 -33.77 41.87 27.63
CA ASP A 403 -33.42 42.28 28.99
C ASP A 403 -34.43 43.27 29.58
N TYR A 404 -35.01 44.14 28.75
CA TYR A 404 -36.07 45.05 29.19
C TYR A 404 -37.34 44.27 29.57
N VAL A 405 -37.73 43.29 28.74
CA VAL A 405 -38.87 42.42 29.02
C VAL A 405 -38.63 41.61 30.30
N ARG A 406 -37.43 41.03 30.46
CA ARG A 406 -37.05 40.29 31.67
C ARG A 406 -37.11 41.16 32.93
N GLY A 407 -36.55 42.36 32.89
CA GLY A 407 -36.59 43.28 34.03
C GLY A 407 -38.01 43.69 34.42
N ARG A 408 -38.90 43.90 33.45
CA ARG A 408 -40.32 44.19 33.73
C ARG A 408 -41.04 42.97 34.30
N PHE A 409 -40.80 41.78 33.75
CA PHE A 409 -41.33 40.52 34.26
C PHE A 409 -40.95 40.31 35.74
N GLU A 410 -39.68 40.45 36.11
CA GLU A 410 -39.24 40.28 37.50
C GLU A 410 -39.89 41.28 38.46
N SER A 411 -40.18 42.50 37.99
CA SER A 411 -40.91 43.50 38.77
C SER A 411 -42.36 43.10 39.03
N VAL A 412 -43.03 42.56 38.01
CA VAL A 412 -44.43 42.10 38.11
C VAL A 412 -44.51 40.85 38.99
N GLU A 413 -43.60 39.89 38.80
CA GLU A 413 -43.49 38.68 39.62
C GLU A 413 -43.38 39.01 41.11
N LYS A 414 -42.44 39.88 41.50
CA LYS A 414 -42.25 40.29 42.90
C LYS A 414 -43.49 40.96 43.50
N THR A 415 -44.22 41.71 42.68
CA THR A 415 -45.44 42.39 43.11
C THR A 415 -46.57 41.39 43.33
N ALA A 416 -46.77 40.46 42.40
CA ALA A 416 -47.77 39.40 42.48
C ALA A 416 -47.57 38.49 43.71
N VAL A 417 -46.34 38.02 43.95
CA VAL A 417 -46.01 37.16 45.12
C VAL A 417 -46.31 37.87 46.44
N ARG A 418 -46.10 39.20 46.52
CA ARG A 418 -46.43 39.99 47.72
C ARG A 418 -47.94 40.05 47.95
N VAL A 419 -48.74 40.18 46.90
CA VAL A 419 -50.20 40.24 46.97
C VAL A 419 -50.76 38.88 47.41
N ASP A 420 -50.30 37.77 46.83
CA ASP A 420 -50.71 36.42 47.24
C ASP A 420 -50.37 36.13 48.72
N SER A 421 -49.22 36.60 49.18
CA SER A 421 -48.83 36.47 50.60
C SER A 421 -49.78 37.23 51.53
N ILE A 422 -50.24 38.42 51.12
CA ILE A 422 -51.23 39.21 51.88
C ILE A 422 -52.58 38.50 51.85
N ASP A 423 -53.03 38.00 50.70
CA ASP A 423 -54.31 37.29 50.57
C ASP A 423 -54.32 35.98 51.37
N ALA A 424 -53.20 35.26 51.43
CA ALA A 424 -53.05 34.08 52.29
C ALA A 424 -53.19 34.45 53.78
N ILE A 425 -52.61 35.58 54.21
CA ILE A 425 -52.77 36.10 55.57
C ILE A 425 -54.22 36.50 55.82
N VAL A 426 -54.87 37.23 54.90
CA VAL A 426 -56.26 37.67 55.04
C VAL A 426 -57.21 36.47 55.14
N ARG A 427 -57.05 35.44 54.30
CA ARG A 427 -57.83 34.18 54.39
C ARG A 427 -57.61 33.47 55.73
N SER A 428 -56.38 33.46 56.25
CA SER A 428 -56.09 32.87 57.57
C SER A 428 -56.74 33.65 58.73
N VAL A 429 -56.90 34.97 58.58
CA VAL A 429 -57.55 35.83 59.57
C VAL A 429 -59.08 35.73 59.49
N GLU A 430 -59.65 35.58 58.29
CA GLU A 430 -61.08 35.34 58.08
C GLU A 430 -61.52 33.97 58.57
N ALA A 431 -60.72 32.92 58.35
CA ALA A 431 -60.96 31.58 58.90
C ALA A 431 -60.98 31.55 60.45
N ASN A 432 -60.37 32.55 61.10
CA ASN A 432 -60.33 32.68 62.55
C ASN A 432 -61.44 33.59 63.14
N LYS A 433 -62.36 34.14 62.33
CA LYS A 433 -63.49 34.95 62.83
C LYS A 433 -64.81 34.14 62.88
N ARG A 434 -65.24 33.87 64.13
CA ARG A 434 -66.58 33.46 64.64
C ARG A 434 -67.04 32.00 64.43
N LEU A 435 -66.96 31.21 65.51
CA LEU A 435 -67.98 30.23 65.88
C LEU A 435 -68.72 30.79 67.11
N ASP A 436 -69.92 31.35 66.91
CA ASP A 436 -70.79 31.77 68.01
C ASP A 436 -71.48 30.55 68.65
N ALA A 437 -71.73 30.62 69.96
CA ALA A 437 -72.06 29.50 70.85
C ALA A 437 -73.40 28.77 70.59
N SER A 438 -74.17 29.13 69.55
CA SER A 438 -75.46 28.51 69.24
C SER A 438 -75.37 27.23 68.39
N ASP A 439 -74.26 26.97 67.70
CA ASP A 439 -74.11 25.83 66.77
C ASP A 439 -73.27 24.66 67.33
N MET A 440 -73.14 24.58 68.66
CA MET A 440 -72.37 23.52 69.31
C MET A 440 -73.15 22.21 69.32
N SER A 441 -72.57 21.18 68.69
CA SER A 441 -73.18 19.84 68.59
C SER A 441 -73.45 19.22 69.98
N PRO A 442 -74.43 18.30 70.09
CA PRO A 442 -74.78 17.66 71.36
C PRO A 442 -73.59 17.00 72.06
N VAL A 443 -72.60 16.56 71.29
CA VAL A 443 -71.37 15.93 71.79
C VAL A 443 -70.49 16.95 72.52
N VAL A 444 -70.36 18.16 71.99
CA VAL A 444 -69.53 19.20 72.60
C VAL A 444 -70.19 19.76 73.85
N ARG A 445 -71.53 19.87 73.86
CA ARG A 445 -72.28 20.19 75.10
C ARG A 445 -72.07 19.12 76.17
N ALA A 446 -72.18 17.83 75.83
CA ALA A 446 -71.97 16.74 76.77
C ALA A 446 -70.53 16.70 77.33
N GLN A 447 -69.54 17.10 76.53
CA GLN A 447 -68.14 17.17 76.97
C GLN A 447 -67.90 18.33 77.94
N ILE A 448 -68.52 19.50 77.72
CA ILE A 448 -68.46 20.63 78.64
C ILE A 448 -69.17 20.29 79.96
N GLU A 449 -70.34 19.66 79.89
CA GLU A 449 -71.10 19.20 81.06
C GLU A 449 -70.31 18.14 81.88
N ALA A 450 -69.60 17.23 81.20
CA ALA A 450 -68.72 16.25 81.85
C ALA A 450 -67.53 16.92 82.56
N ILE A 451 -66.96 17.98 81.97
CA ILE A 451 -65.88 18.76 82.57
C ILE A 451 -66.38 19.54 83.79
N GLU A 452 -67.57 20.16 83.74
CA GLU A 452 -68.16 20.86 84.89
C GLU A 452 -68.52 19.90 86.03
N LYS A 453 -69.04 18.70 85.70
CA LYS A 453 -69.33 17.64 86.68
C LYS A 453 -68.06 17.11 87.33
N SER A 454 -66.95 17.03 86.59
CA SER A 454 -65.63 16.65 87.13
C SER A 454 -65.03 17.73 88.05
N ARG A 455 -65.32 19.02 87.78
CA ARG A 455 -64.94 20.14 88.66
C ARG A 455 -65.74 20.16 89.96
N GLY A 456 -67.01 19.78 89.94
CA GLY A 456 -67.84 19.68 91.16
C GLY A 456 -67.45 18.54 92.11
N LEU A 457 -66.86 17.46 91.57
CA LEU A 457 -66.31 16.35 92.36
C LEU A 457 -64.98 16.70 93.06
N ALA A 458 -64.24 17.67 92.52
CA ALA A 458 -62.97 18.14 93.08
C ALA A 458 -63.13 19.18 94.20
N SER A 459 -64.33 19.71 94.45
CA SER A 459 -64.62 20.71 95.49
C SER A 459 -65.33 20.16 96.73
N ALA A 460 -65.51 18.84 96.84
CA ALA A 460 -66.08 18.22 98.04
C ALA A 460 -65.06 18.19 99.20
N PRO A 461 -65.40 18.72 100.39
CA PRO A 461 -64.47 18.83 101.51
C PRO A 461 -64.17 17.46 102.13
N ILE A 462 -62.88 17.08 102.19
CA ILE A 462 -62.44 15.85 102.87
C ILE A 462 -62.54 16.07 104.38
N GLY A 463 -63.49 15.38 105.00
CA GLY A 463 -63.77 15.43 106.43
C GLY A 463 -62.74 14.70 107.30
N ASN A 464 -62.54 15.27 108.49
CA ASN A 464 -61.75 14.82 109.65
C ASN A 464 -61.78 13.30 109.92
N LYS A 465 -60.60 12.71 110.15
CA LYS A 465 -60.35 11.67 111.16
C LYS A 465 -58.89 11.67 111.58
#